data_AF-A0A9E5G2K2-F1
#
_entry.id   AF-A0A9E5G2K2-F1
#
_cell.length_a   1.000
_cell.length_b   1.000
_cell.length_c   1.000
_cell.angle_alpha   90.00
_cell.angle_beta   90.00
_cell.angle_gamma   90.00
#
_symmetry.space_group_name_H-M   'P 1'
#
loop_
_entity.id
_entity.type
_entity.pdbx_description
1 polymer ?
#
loop_
_entity_poly.entity_id
_entity_poly.type
_entity_poly.pdbx_seq_one_letter_code
_entity_poly.pdbx_strand_id
1 'polypeptide(L)'
;NNTFIGNHAVIPAGHVYPHDFFVGVSTVANASIASADSAWFGHPPMQLPRREVVEVDRSLTHNPSAIRYINRLLWEALRFLLPVYPIAVAAAWIIALAAARANTNFNAPTIAFVIAPLATLAAAIAMIGCIVFLKWTLIGRVKPGQHVLWSCWCSRWDFLFVAWSMYARGFLERLEGTVFLTVFLRMIGVRIGKRVVLGSGFTQVVDPDMLSIGDNATVDCNFQAHSFEDRILKIDHVHIGSGVSLGHHAVLFYGANIGDGALVTPHSVIMKNERLDPNATYAGCPAERVAD
;
A
#
# COMPACT_ATOMS: atom_id res chain seq x y z
N ASN A 1 -12.04 -1.98 -24.24
CA ASN A 1 -12.84 -1.97 -23.00
C ASN A 1 -12.00 -1.31 -21.93
N ASN A 2 -12.21 0.00 -21.71
CA ASN A 2 -11.51 0.84 -20.75
C ASN A 2 -12.25 0.92 -19.40
N THR A 3 -13.15 -0.05 -19.15
CA THR A 3 -13.87 -0.18 -17.89
C THR A 3 -12.89 -0.42 -16.75
N PHE A 4 -13.04 0.33 -15.65
CA PHE A 4 -12.18 0.24 -14.48
C PHE A 4 -13.01 0.19 -13.21
N ILE A 5 -12.64 -0.73 -12.32
CA ILE A 5 -13.30 -0.95 -11.05
C ILE A 5 -12.27 -0.61 -9.96
N GLY A 6 -12.60 0.39 -9.16
CA GLY A 6 -11.77 0.86 -8.05
C GLY A 6 -11.69 -0.13 -6.91
N ASN A 7 -10.72 0.10 -6.03
CA ASN A 7 -10.54 -0.72 -4.83
C ASN A 7 -11.79 -0.67 -3.95
N HIS A 8 -12.16 -1.81 -3.35
CA HIS A 8 -13.34 -1.92 -2.47
C HIS A 8 -14.68 -1.55 -3.13
N ALA A 9 -14.75 -1.43 -4.47
CA ALA A 9 -16.01 -1.28 -5.16
C ALA A 9 -16.85 -2.56 -5.06
N VAL A 10 -18.17 -2.41 -4.97
CA VAL A 10 -19.12 -3.51 -4.91
C VAL A 10 -19.88 -3.59 -6.22
N ILE A 11 -19.83 -4.74 -6.89
CA ILE A 11 -20.57 -5.01 -8.12
C ILE A 11 -21.72 -5.98 -7.79
N PRO A 12 -22.97 -5.51 -7.72
CA PRO A 12 -24.14 -6.36 -7.57
C PRO A 12 -24.22 -7.45 -8.65
N ALA A 13 -24.45 -8.69 -8.22
CA ALA A 13 -24.66 -9.82 -9.14
C ALA A 13 -25.93 -9.62 -9.99
N GLY A 14 -25.98 -10.27 -11.16
CA GLY A 14 -27.15 -10.26 -12.04
C GLY A 14 -27.32 -9.02 -12.92
N HIS A 15 -26.33 -8.11 -12.94
CA HIS A 15 -26.38 -6.89 -13.73
C HIS A 15 -25.36 -6.90 -14.87
N VAL A 16 -25.71 -6.24 -15.97
CA VAL A 16 -24.81 -5.98 -17.10
C VAL A 16 -24.48 -4.50 -17.10
N TYR A 17 -23.19 -4.17 -17.13
CA TYR A 17 -22.69 -2.80 -17.12
C TYR A 17 -22.19 -2.40 -18.52
N PRO A 18 -22.30 -1.12 -18.90
CA PRO A 18 -21.80 -0.64 -20.18
C PRO A 18 -20.27 -0.72 -20.28
N HIS A 19 -19.78 -0.71 -21.52
CA HIS A 19 -18.35 -0.55 -21.80
C HIS A 19 -17.86 0.85 -21.42
N ASP A 20 -16.56 0.95 -21.12
CA ASP A 20 -15.87 2.20 -20.82
C ASP A 20 -16.43 2.96 -19.59
N PHE A 21 -16.87 2.18 -18.59
CA PHE A 21 -17.45 2.66 -17.34
C PHE A 21 -16.43 2.67 -16.19
N PHE A 22 -16.51 3.65 -15.29
CA PHE A 22 -15.66 3.71 -14.10
C PHE A 22 -16.46 3.70 -12.81
N VAL A 23 -16.07 2.82 -11.90
CA VAL A 23 -16.53 2.79 -10.51
C VAL A 23 -15.36 3.13 -9.60
N GLY A 24 -15.51 4.16 -8.80
CA GLY A 24 -14.50 4.62 -7.86
C GLY A 24 -14.38 3.72 -6.63
N VAL A 25 -13.48 4.13 -5.73
CA VAL A 25 -13.19 3.40 -4.49
C VAL A 25 -14.42 3.37 -3.58
N SER A 26 -14.63 2.25 -2.89
CA SER A 26 -15.74 2.06 -1.92
C SER A 26 -17.13 2.45 -2.47
N THR A 27 -17.34 2.30 -3.78
CA THR A 27 -18.56 2.70 -4.48
C THR A 27 -19.36 1.46 -4.86
N VAL A 28 -20.67 1.50 -4.66
CA VAL A 28 -21.58 0.45 -5.14
C VAL A 28 -21.96 0.75 -6.58
N ALA A 29 -21.63 -0.15 -7.50
CA ALA A 29 -21.95 0.03 -8.92
C ALA A 29 -23.46 -0.10 -9.14
N ASN A 30 -24.10 1.02 -9.50
CA ASN A 30 -25.52 1.05 -9.77
C ASN A 30 -25.79 0.97 -11.28
N ALA A 31 -26.37 -0.15 -11.72
CA ALA A 31 -26.68 -0.40 -13.12
C ALA A 31 -27.77 0.53 -13.69
N SER A 32 -28.65 1.11 -12.86
CA SER A 32 -29.72 1.98 -13.35
C SER A 32 -29.22 3.37 -13.80
N ILE A 33 -28.07 3.81 -13.29
CA ILE A 33 -27.45 5.09 -13.61
C ILE A 33 -26.17 4.93 -14.44
N ALA A 34 -25.67 3.70 -14.61
CA ALA A 34 -24.45 3.42 -15.36
C ALA A 34 -24.65 3.68 -16.87
N SER A 35 -23.82 4.55 -17.44
CA SER A 35 -23.76 4.81 -18.88
C SER A 35 -22.33 4.67 -19.41
N ALA A 36 -22.18 4.49 -20.73
CA ALA A 36 -20.88 4.46 -21.37
C ALA A 36 -20.13 5.80 -21.14
N ASP A 37 -18.81 5.75 -20.98
CA ASP A 37 -17.96 6.91 -20.66
C ASP A 37 -18.33 7.64 -19.36
N SER A 38 -19.10 7.03 -18.46
CA SER A 38 -19.43 7.60 -17.15
C SER A 38 -18.49 7.13 -16.04
N ALA A 39 -18.22 8.03 -15.10
CA ALA A 39 -17.40 7.79 -13.93
C ALA A 39 -18.20 8.09 -12.67
N TRP A 40 -18.30 7.13 -11.76
CA TRP A 40 -19.09 7.24 -10.54
C TRP A 40 -18.23 6.96 -9.33
N PHE A 41 -18.49 7.66 -8.24
CA PHE A 41 -17.81 7.50 -6.97
C PHE A 41 -18.78 7.77 -5.81
N GLY A 42 -18.53 7.20 -4.64
CA GLY A 42 -19.22 7.57 -3.43
C GLY A 42 -20.43 6.71 -3.06
N HIS A 43 -20.99 7.01 -1.90
CA HIS A 43 -22.21 6.43 -1.35
C HIS A 43 -22.99 7.54 -0.60
N PRO A 44 -24.05 8.11 -1.20
CA PRO A 44 -24.67 7.72 -2.46
C PRO A 44 -23.78 7.98 -3.69
N PRO A 45 -23.90 7.19 -4.78
CA PRO A 45 -23.08 7.39 -5.97
C PRO A 45 -23.29 8.77 -6.60
N MET A 46 -22.19 9.51 -6.74
CA MET A 46 -22.10 10.78 -7.45
C MET A 46 -21.27 10.61 -8.73
N GLN A 47 -21.67 11.30 -9.79
CA GLN A 47 -20.91 11.27 -11.05
C GLN A 47 -19.67 12.17 -10.90
N LEU A 48 -18.50 11.62 -11.16
CA LEU A 48 -17.27 12.40 -11.19
C LEU A 48 -17.19 13.20 -12.50
N PRO A 49 -16.69 14.45 -12.45
CA PRO A 49 -16.32 15.16 -13.66
C PRO A 49 -15.24 14.37 -14.42
N ARG A 50 -15.11 14.63 -15.73
CA ARG A 50 -14.16 13.95 -16.63
C ARG A 50 -12.80 13.76 -15.94
N ARG A 51 -12.24 12.56 -16.09
CA ARG A 51 -10.92 12.17 -15.54
C ARG A 51 -9.90 13.27 -15.83
N GLU A 52 -9.12 13.62 -14.80
CA GLU A 52 -7.97 14.50 -14.92
C GLU A 52 -6.97 13.87 -15.90
N VAL A 53 -6.93 14.40 -17.13
CA VAL A 53 -5.93 14.02 -18.13
C VAL A 53 -4.71 14.89 -17.89
N VAL A 54 -3.65 14.30 -17.36
CA VAL A 54 -2.38 15.01 -17.22
C VAL A 54 -1.75 15.08 -18.62
N GLU A 55 -1.54 16.30 -19.13
CA GLU A 55 -0.87 16.51 -20.41
C GLU A 55 0.61 16.12 -20.30
N VAL A 56 0.90 14.88 -20.66
CA VAL A 56 2.25 14.34 -20.77
C VAL A 56 2.44 13.78 -22.17
N ASP A 57 3.66 13.92 -22.71
CA ASP A 57 4.02 13.33 -24.00
C ASP A 57 3.57 11.86 -24.07
N ARG A 58 2.77 11.53 -25.10
CA ARG A 58 2.25 10.19 -25.33
C ARG A 58 3.37 9.15 -25.43
N SER A 59 4.59 9.56 -25.81
CA SER A 59 5.76 8.68 -25.85
C SER A 59 6.18 8.14 -24.47
N LEU A 60 5.70 8.76 -23.40
CA LEU A 60 5.99 8.38 -22.01
C LEU A 60 4.88 7.54 -21.37
N THR A 61 3.71 7.47 -22.00
CA THR A 61 2.50 6.81 -21.46
C THR A 61 1.97 5.73 -22.40
N HIS A 62 1.64 6.08 -23.65
CA HIS A 62 0.90 5.21 -24.57
C HIS A 62 1.77 4.62 -25.68
N ASN A 63 2.75 5.36 -26.19
CA ASN A 63 3.57 4.99 -27.34
C ASN A 63 5.07 4.99 -26.98
N PRO A 64 5.53 4.07 -26.10
CA PRO A 64 6.90 4.07 -25.62
C PRO A 64 7.92 3.90 -26.75
N SER A 65 9.07 4.55 -26.60
CA SER A 65 10.24 4.23 -27.43
C SER A 65 10.75 2.81 -27.11
N ALA A 66 11.44 2.18 -28.07
CA ALA A 66 11.97 0.83 -27.91
C ALA A 66 12.86 0.67 -26.67
N ILE A 67 13.67 1.68 -26.34
CA ILE A 67 14.54 1.67 -25.14
C ILE A 67 13.71 1.59 -23.86
N ARG A 68 12.62 2.36 -23.76
CA ARG A 68 11.73 2.35 -22.58
C ARG A 68 10.98 1.02 -22.47
N TYR A 69 10.56 0.49 -23.61
CA TYR A 69 9.91 -0.82 -23.67
C TYR A 69 10.85 -1.93 -23.19
N ILE A 70 12.08 -1.98 -23.71
CA ILE A 70 13.11 -2.95 -23.28
C ILE A 70 13.42 -2.78 -21.80
N ASN A 71 13.61 -1.54 -21.31
CA ASN A 71 13.84 -1.30 -19.89
C ASN A 71 12.70 -1.89 -19.04
N ARG A 72 11.45 -1.62 -19.39
CA ARG A 72 10.30 -2.18 -18.67
C ARG A 72 10.29 -3.70 -18.73
N LEU A 73 10.51 -4.28 -19.90
CA LEU A 73 10.56 -5.73 -20.09
C LEU A 73 11.64 -6.38 -19.21
N LEU A 74 12.80 -5.76 -19.05
CA LEU A 74 13.85 -6.24 -18.14
C LEU A 74 13.37 -6.26 -16.69
N TRP A 75 12.73 -5.19 -16.22
CA TRP A 75 12.18 -5.14 -14.86
C TRP A 75 11.05 -6.16 -14.63
N GLU A 76 10.18 -6.36 -15.62
CA GLU A 76 9.14 -7.39 -15.56
C GLU A 76 9.77 -8.80 -15.55
N ALA A 77 10.79 -9.05 -16.38
CA ALA A 77 11.48 -10.33 -16.42
C ALA A 77 12.22 -10.65 -15.11
N LEU A 78 12.79 -9.64 -14.44
CA LEU A 78 13.42 -9.82 -13.13
C LEU A 78 12.43 -10.33 -12.07
N ARG A 79 11.12 -10.11 -12.23
CA ARG A 79 10.11 -10.60 -11.26
C ARG A 79 10.08 -12.12 -11.17
N PHE A 80 10.43 -12.83 -12.25
CA PHE A 80 10.52 -14.30 -12.23
C PHE A 80 11.64 -14.80 -11.32
N LEU A 81 12.61 -13.95 -10.95
CA LEU A 81 13.67 -14.28 -10.01
C LEU A 81 13.28 -14.01 -8.56
N LEU A 82 12.20 -13.26 -8.30
CA LEU A 82 11.80 -12.94 -6.94
C LEU A 82 11.52 -14.20 -6.07
N PRO A 83 10.87 -15.28 -6.56
CA PRO A 83 10.70 -16.50 -5.76
C PRO A 83 12.01 -17.18 -5.32
N VAL A 84 13.13 -16.91 -5.99
CA VAL A 84 14.43 -17.55 -5.70
C VAL A 84 14.91 -17.24 -4.28
N TYR A 85 14.74 -15.99 -3.82
CA TYR A 85 15.23 -15.58 -2.51
C TYR A 85 14.47 -16.25 -1.34
N PRO A 86 13.12 -16.24 -1.28
CA PRO A 86 12.37 -17.01 -0.30
C PRO A 86 12.71 -18.50 -0.31
N ILE A 87 12.88 -19.10 -1.49
CA ILE A 87 13.26 -20.52 -1.63
C ILE A 87 14.64 -20.76 -1.02
N ALA A 88 15.62 -19.88 -1.27
CA ALA A 88 16.96 -19.98 -0.70
C ALA A 88 16.95 -19.83 0.83
N VAL A 89 16.17 -18.88 1.37
CA VAL A 89 15.99 -18.72 2.83
C VAL A 89 15.34 -19.95 3.45
N ALA A 90 14.31 -20.50 2.82
CA ALA A 90 13.65 -21.72 3.29
C ALA A 90 14.60 -22.94 3.24
N ALA A 91 15.37 -23.09 2.17
CA ALA A 91 16.38 -24.14 2.06
C ALA A 91 17.46 -24.00 3.15
N ALA A 92 17.95 -22.78 3.39
CA ALA A 92 18.92 -22.51 4.45
C ALA A 92 18.36 -22.85 5.84
N TRP A 93 17.08 -22.54 6.10
CA TRP A 93 16.40 -22.93 7.32
C TRP A 93 16.31 -24.46 7.49
N ILE A 94 15.92 -25.19 6.44
CA ILE A 94 15.85 -26.66 6.45
C ILE A 94 17.23 -27.26 6.73
N ILE A 95 18.27 -26.78 6.03
CA ILE A 95 19.65 -27.24 6.21
C ILE A 95 20.12 -26.98 7.64
N ALA A 96 19.83 -25.81 8.21
CA ALA A 96 20.19 -25.48 9.59
C ALA A 96 19.55 -26.44 10.61
N LEU A 97 18.28 -26.79 10.44
CA LEU A 97 17.61 -27.75 11.32
C LEU A 97 18.11 -29.19 11.13
N ALA A 98 18.38 -29.58 9.89
CA ALA A 98 18.95 -30.89 9.59
C ALA A 98 20.35 -31.03 10.23
N ALA A 99 21.19 -30.01 10.11
CA ALA A 99 22.51 -29.97 10.73
C ALA A 99 22.43 -30.01 12.27
N ALA A 100 21.50 -29.26 12.86
CA ALA A 100 21.26 -29.29 14.30
C ALA A 100 20.83 -30.67 14.79
N ARG A 101 19.96 -31.36 14.03
CA ARG A 101 19.51 -32.73 14.35
C ARG A 101 20.60 -33.78 14.19
N ALA A 102 21.52 -33.60 13.23
CA ALA A 102 22.65 -34.50 13.02
C ALA A 102 23.77 -34.31 14.06
N ASN A 103 23.82 -33.15 14.73
CA ASN A 103 24.82 -32.86 15.74
C ASN A 103 24.47 -33.52 17.09
N THR A 104 25.28 -34.50 17.50
CA THR A 104 25.07 -35.28 18.73
C THR A 104 25.17 -34.46 20.01
N ASN A 105 25.69 -33.22 19.95
CA ASN A 105 25.78 -32.33 21.11
C ASN A 105 24.43 -31.67 21.46
N PHE A 106 23.46 -31.67 20.54
CA PHE A 106 22.16 -31.07 20.78
C PHE A 106 21.11 -32.15 21.07
N ASN A 107 20.39 -32.00 22.18
CA ASN A 107 19.25 -32.83 22.48
C ASN A 107 17.97 -32.30 21.79
N ALA A 108 16.93 -33.15 21.70
CA ALA A 108 15.70 -32.78 21.02
C ALA A 108 15.01 -31.52 21.61
N PRO A 109 14.94 -31.32 22.94
CA PRO A 109 14.42 -30.08 23.52
C PRO A 109 15.19 -28.82 23.09
N THR A 110 16.53 -28.85 23.07
CA THR A 110 17.35 -27.71 22.63
C THR A 110 17.07 -27.37 21.17
N ILE A 111 16.92 -28.38 20.31
CA ILE A 111 16.58 -28.14 18.90
C ILE A 111 15.19 -27.50 18.79
N ALA A 112 14.20 -28.04 19.49
CA ALA A 112 12.81 -27.58 19.39
C ALA A 112 12.57 -26.19 19.97
N PHE A 113 13.17 -25.87 21.13
CA PHE A 113 12.86 -24.64 21.87
C PHE A 113 13.90 -23.54 21.75
N VAL A 114 15.09 -23.83 21.20
CA VAL A 114 16.15 -22.82 21.03
C VAL A 114 16.52 -22.69 19.56
N ILE A 115 17.01 -23.77 18.94
CA ILE A 115 17.57 -23.68 17.59
C ILE A 115 16.47 -23.38 16.55
N ALA A 116 15.33 -24.08 16.60
CA ALA A 116 14.26 -23.86 15.64
C ALA A 116 13.64 -22.46 15.73
N PRO A 117 13.34 -21.91 16.92
CA PRO A 117 12.93 -20.51 17.05
C PRO A 117 13.97 -19.52 16.54
N LEU A 118 15.26 -19.70 16.87
CA LEU A 118 16.32 -18.80 16.41
C LEU A 118 16.51 -18.86 14.88
N ALA A 119 16.49 -20.06 14.28
CA ALA A 119 16.56 -20.22 12.83
C ALA A 119 15.36 -19.56 12.14
N THR A 120 14.17 -19.70 12.71
CA THR A 120 12.93 -19.07 12.19
C THR A 120 13.01 -17.55 12.30
N LEU A 121 13.49 -17.03 13.42
CA LEU A 121 13.71 -15.59 13.60
C LEU A 121 14.75 -15.07 12.61
N ALA A 122 15.85 -15.79 12.40
CA ALA A 122 16.88 -15.44 11.42
C ALA A 122 16.32 -15.40 9.99
N ALA A 123 15.48 -16.37 9.62
CA ALA A 123 14.80 -16.38 8.32
C ALA A 123 13.86 -15.17 8.15
N ALA A 124 13.09 -14.83 9.19
CA ALA A 124 12.22 -13.64 9.16
C ALA A 124 13.04 -12.34 9.01
N ILE A 125 14.12 -12.20 9.78
CA ILE A 125 15.05 -11.06 9.67
C ILE A 125 15.66 -10.98 8.26
N ALA A 126 16.04 -12.11 7.66
CA ALA A 126 16.57 -12.14 6.30
C ALA A 126 15.53 -11.67 5.26
N MET A 127 14.26 -12.09 5.40
CA MET A 127 13.17 -11.67 4.52
C MET A 127 12.92 -10.17 4.60
N ILE A 128 12.81 -9.63 5.82
CA ILE A 128 12.58 -8.21 6.06
C ILE A 128 13.79 -7.39 5.62
N GLY A 129 15.00 -7.85 5.96
CA GLY A 129 16.26 -7.20 5.61
C GLY A 129 16.44 -7.06 4.09
N CYS A 130 16.00 -8.07 3.32
CA CYS A 130 15.99 -7.99 1.85
C CYS A 130 15.09 -6.85 1.36
N ILE A 131 13.89 -6.70 1.92
CA ILE A 131 12.99 -5.61 1.53
C ILE A 131 13.53 -4.24 1.92
N VAL A 132 14.07 -4.10 3.12
CA VAL A 132 14.74 -2.86 3.55
C VAL A 132 15.89 -2.53 2.59
N PHE A 133 16.71 -3.51 2.25
CA PHE A 133 17.80 -3.36 1.30
C PHE A 133 17.30 -2.94 -0.09
N LEU A 134 16.29 -3.61 -0.65
CA LEU A 134 15.72 -3.28 -1.97
C LEU A 134 15.12 -1.87 -1.98
N LYS A 135 14.41 -1.47 -0.92
CA LYS A 135 13.84 -0.11 -0.80
C LYS A 135 14.93 0.95 -0.91
N TRP A 136 15.99 0.82 -0.11
CA TRP A 136 17.05 1.83 -0.06
C TRP A 136 17.98 1.82 -1.28
N THR A 137 18.18 0.66 -1.91
CA THR A 137 19.04 0.54 -3.11
C THR A 137 18.32 0.92 -4.41
N LEU A 138 17.05 0.53 -4.56
CA LEU A 138 16.30 0.78 -5.81
C LEU A 138 15.67 2.17 -5.84
N ILE A 139 15.08 2.61 -4.73
CA ILE A 139 14.24 3.82 -4.68
C ILE A 139 14.88 4.91 -3.83
N GLY A 140 15.48 4.55 -2.70
CA GLY A 140 16.02 5.51 -1.74
C GLY A 140 14.88 6.22 -0.99
N ARG A 141 15.03 7.54 -0.79
CA ARG A 141 13.96 8.37 -0.22
C ARG A 141 12.99 8.78 -1.31
N VAL A 142 11.73 8.38 -1.17
CA VAL A 142 10.65 8.83 -2.06
C VAL A 142 10.40 10.32 -1.83
N LYS A 143 10.01 11.03 -2.89
CA LYS A 143 9.58 12.44 -2.84
C LYS A 143 8.22 12.55 -3.55
N PRO A 144 7.39 13.53 -3.18
CA PRO A 144 6.16 13.83 -3.91
C PRO A 144 6.46 14.07 -5.40
N GLY A 145 5.61 13.53 -6.26
CA GLY A 145 5.82 13.63 -7.70
C GLY A 145 4.90 12.77 -8.55
N GLN A 146 5.01 12.99 -9.85
CA GLN A 146 4.31 12.23 -10.88
C GLN A 146 5.34 11.47 -11.72
N HIS A 147 5.19 10.16 -11.79
CA HIS A 147 6.10 9.27 -12.49
C HIS A 147 5.38 8.50 -13.58
N VAL A 148 5.70 8.79 -14.83
CA VAL A 148 5.15 8.11 -16.01
C VAL A 148 5.47 6.61 -16.01
N LEU A 149 4.54 5.78 -16.48
CA LEU A 149 4.62 4.31 -16.49
C LEU A 149 5.93 3.79 -17.12
N TRP A 150 6.32 4.38 -18.25
CA TRP A 150 7.51 3.97 -19.01
C TRP A 150 8.80 4.67 -18.55
N SER A 151 8.81 5.20 -17.32
CA SER A 151 10.05 5.64 -16.67
C SER A 151 10.74 4.48 -15.97
N CYS A 152 12.07 4.53 -15.94
CA CYS A 152 12.87 3.56 -15.16
C CYS A 152 12.57 3.69 -13.65
N TRP A 153 12.25 4.90 -13.17
CA TRP A 153 11.83 5.09 -11.78
C TRP A 153 10.53 4.32 -11.46
N CYS A 154 9.49 4.47 -12.28
CA CYS A 154 8.22 3.74 -12.11
C CYS A 154 8.43 2.22 -12.20
N SER A 155 9.32 1.75 -13.09
CA SER A 155 9.63 0.31 -13.22
C SER A 155 10.32 -0.26 -11.97
N ARG A 156 11.27 0.48 -11.39
CA ARG A 156 11.92 0.12 -10.11
C ARG A 156 10.92 0.09 -8.96
N TRP A 157 10.04 1.08 -8.90
CA TRP A 157 9.03 1.20 -7.87
C TRP A 157 8.04 0.03 -7.94
N ASP A 158 7.58 -0.32 -9.14
CA ASP A 158 6.63 -1.41 -9.35
C ASP A 158 7.28 -2.79 -9.07
N PHE A 159 8.55 -2.96 -9.41
CA PHE A 159 9.31 -4.15 -8.98
C PHE A 159 9.38 -4.26 -7.46
N LEU A 160 9.68 -3.16 -6.75
CA LEU A 160 9.69 -3.13 -5.29
C LEU A 160 8.30 -3.43 -4.72
N PHE A 161 7.23 -2.92 -5.33
CA PHE A 161 5.85 -3.18 -4.91
C PHE A 161 5.53 -4.69 -4.95
N VAL A 162 5.88 -5.37 -6.05
CA VAL A 162 5.68 -6.83 -6.17
C VAL A 162 6.54 -7.60 -5.18
N ALA A 163 7.82 -7.23 -5.02
CA ALA A 163 8.72 -7.84 -4.05
C ALA A 163 8.17 -7.68 -2.61
N TRP A 164 7.68 -6.49 -2.27
CA TRP A 164 7.09 -6.16 -0.98
C TRP A 164 5.86 -7.05 -0.69
N SER A 165 4.96 -7.16 -1.67
CA SER A 165 3.77 -8.01 -1.53
C SER A 165 4.11 -9.47 -1.27
N MET A 166 5.24 -9.97 -1.79
CA MET A 166 5.63 -11.36 -1.60
C MET A 166 6.44 -11.59 -0.31
N TYR A 167 7.32 -10.65 0.06
CA TYR A 167 8.28 -10.87 1.14
C TYR A 167 7.85 -10.25 2.48
N ALA A 168 7.23 -9.07 2.45
CA ALA A 168 6.93 -8.30 3.65
C ALA A 168 5.48 -8.47 4.08
N ARG A 169 4.52 -8.53 3.14
CA ARG A 169 3.07 -8.50 3.43
C ARG A 169 2.65 -9.44 4.56
N GLY A 170 2.90 -10.75 4.40
CA GLY A 170 2.47 -11.73 5.41
C GLY A 170 3.15 -11.52 6.76
N PHE A 171 4.40 -11.07 6.79
CA PHE A 171 5.08 -10.74 8.04
C PHE A 171 4.45 -9.50 8.70
N LEU A 172 4.15 -8.46 7.92
CA LEU A 172 3.54 -7.23 8.41
C LEU A 172 2.13 -7.46 8.95
N GLU A 173 1.33 -8.31 8.30
CA GLU A 173 0.00 -8.72 8.79
C GLU A 173 0.08 -9.31 10.21
N ARG A 174 1.18 -9.99 10.56
CA ARG A 174 1.40 -10.54 11.91
C ARG A 174 1.88 -9.50 12.93
N LEU A 175 2.36 -8.35 12.47
CA LEU A 175 2.79 -7.25 13.33
C LEU A 175 1.68 -6.24 13.60
N GLU A 176 0.61 -6.21 12.80
CA GLU A 176 -0.54 -5.33 13.01
C GLU A 176 -1.09 -5.46 14.43
N GLY A 177 -1.41 -4.33 15.06
CA GLY A 177 -1.83 -4.27 16.47
C GLY A 177 -0.70 -4.41 17.49
N THR A 178 0.57 -4.56 17.08
CA THR A 178 1.72 -4.70 18.00
C THR A 178 2.65 -3.50 17.97
N VAL A 179 3.44 -3.33 19.06
CA VAL A 179 4.49 -2.30 19.12
C VAL A 179 5.61 -2.51 18.09
N PHE A 180 5.78 -3.73 17.58
CA PHE A 180 6.82 -4.07 16.61
C PHE A 180 6.55 -3.45 15.24
N LEU A 181 5.28 -3.29 14.84
CA LEU A 181 4.93 -2.62 13.60
C LEU A 181 5.45 -1.18 13.59
N THR A 182 5.24 -0.44 14.68
CA THR A 182 5.74 0.94 14.81
C THR A 182 7.26 1.02 14.69
N VAL A 183 8.00 0.08 15.29
CA VAL A 183 9.46 0.02 15.17
C VAL A 183 9.87 -0.22 13.72
N PHE A 184 9.25 -1.21 13.07
CA PHE A 184 9.52 -1.53 11.67
C PHE A 184 9.24 -0.35 10.73
N LEU A 185 8.06 0.27 10.84
CA LEU A 185 7.64 1.38 9.99
C LEU A 185 8.57 2.60 10.13
N ARG A 186 9.06 2.89 11.35
CA ARG A 186 10.08 3.93 11.56
C ARG A 186 11.40 3.61 10.86
N MET A 187 11.85 2.36 10.87
CA MET A 187 13.10 1.95 10.21
C MET A 187 13.04 2.13 8.68
N ILE A 188 11.87 1.92 8.07
CA ILE A 188 11.70 2.01 6.62
C ILE A 188 11.42 3.43 6.12
N GLY A 189 11.05 4.37 7.01
CA GLY A 189 10.94 5.79 6.67
C GLY A 189 9.72 6.53 7.23
N VAL A 190 8.75 5.84 7.83
CA VAL A 190 7.55 6.48 8.36
C VAL A 190 7.88 7.35 9.56
N ARG A 191 7.36 8.59 9.57
CA ARG A 191 7.50 9.49 10.73
C ARG A 191 6.36 9.23 11.71
N ILE A 192 6.63 8.53 12.81
CA ILE A 192 5.59 8.15 13.79
C ILE A 192 5.90 8.76 15.16
N GLY A 193 4.94 9.53 15.68
CA GLY A 193 4.94 10.14 17.01
C GLY A 193 4.91 9.15 18.17
N LYS A 194 4.78 9.66 19.39
CA LYS A 194 4.73 8.90 20.65
C LYS A 194 3.33 8.36 20.92
N ARG A 195 3.24 7.18 21.54
CA ARG A 195 1.97 6.55 21.98
C ARG A 195 0.95 6.37 20.85
N VAL A 196 1.44 6.09 19.65
CA VAL A 196 0.60 5.80 18.47
C VAL A 196 0.19 4.33 18.49
N VAL A 197 -1.09 4.08 18.26
CA VAL A 197 -1.65 2.73 18.08
C VAL A 197 -1.93 2.51 16.60
N LEU A 198 -1.37 1.43 16.06
CA LEU A 198 -1.51 1.06 14.66
C LEU A 198 -2.31 -0.23 14.54
N GLY A 199 -3.45 -0.16 13.86
CA GLY A 199 -4.27 -1.29 13.48
C GLY A 199 -3.81 -1.90 12.16
N SER A 200 -4.78 -2.19 11.30
CA SER A 200 -4.55 -2.80 9.99
C SER A 200 -4.25 -1.76 8.91
N GLY A 201 -3.74 -2.23 7.76
CA GLY A 201 -3.64 -1.45 6.52
C GLY A 201 -2.24 -0.94 6.18
N PHE A 202 -1.24 -1.24 7.01
CA PHE A 202 0.16 -0.86 6.77
C PHE A 202 0.91 -1.83 5.85
N THR A 203 0.32 -2.98 5.54
CA THR A 203 0.93 -4.03 4.72
C THR A 203 1.18 -3.60 3.27
N GLN A 204 0.46 -2.59 2.78
CA GLN A 204 0.55 -2.04 1.43
C GLN A 204 1.35 -0.74 1.33
N VAL A 205 1.95 -0.27 2.44
CA VAL A 205 2.72 0.99 2.45
C VAL A 205 4.13 0.74 1.90
N VAL A 206 4.30 0.88 0.58
CA VAL A 206 5.58 0.70 -0.13
C VAL A 206 6.39 2.00 -0.24
N ASP A 207 5.78 3.12 0.08
CA ASP A 207 6.28 4.50 0.08
C ASP A 207 6.25 5.10 1.50
N PRO A 208 6.90 4.45 2.49
CA PRO A 208 6.81 4.82 3.91
C PRO A 208 7.26 6.25 4.22
N ASP A 209 8.19 6.80 3.43
CA ASP A 209 8.70 8.17 3.60
C ASP A 209 7.60 9.24 3.40
N MET A 210 6.48 8.88 2.76
CA MET A 210 5.36 9.78 2.49
C MET A 210 4.39 9.89 3.65
N LEU A 211 4.39 8.94 4.59
CA LEU A 211 3.49 8.95 5.75
C LEU A 211 4.11 9.66 6.95
N SER A 212 3.29 10.49 7.59
CA SER A 212 3.58 11.07 8.89
C SER A 212 2.38 10.96 9.82
N ILE A 213 2.62 10.53 11.06
CA ILE A 213 1.61 10.27 12.08
C ILE A 213 2.03 10.98 13.37
N GLY A 214 1.16 11.85 13.88
CA GLY A 214 1.35 12.62 15.11
C GLY A 214 1.25 11.81 16.40
N ASP A 215 1.48 12.46 17.53
CA ASP A 215 1.47 11.82 18.85
C ASP A 215 0.05 11.40 19.26
N ASN A 216 -0.08 10.28 19.98
CA ASN A 216 -1.35 9.76 20.52
C ASN A 216 -2.43 9.44 19.46
N ALA A 217 -2.06 9.29 18.19
CA ALA A 217 -2.98 8.90 17.14
C ALA A 217 -3.33 7.40 17.21
N THR A 218 -4.56 7.05 16.84
CA THR A 218 -5.01 5.68 16.60
C THR A 218 -5.35 5.53 15.13
N VAL A 219 -4.63 4.67 14.42
CA VAL A 219 -4.71 4.56 12.96
C VAL A 219 -5.00 3.13 12.55
N ASP A 220 -6.23 2.88 12.10
CA ASP A 220 -6.65 1.60 11.52
C ASP A 220 -7.35 1.88 10.18
N CYS A 221 -6.59 2.05 9.11
CA CYS A 221 -7.13 2.51 7.83
C CYS A 221 -6.34 1.95 6.64
N ASN A 222 -6.98 1.92 5.47
CA ASN A 222 -6.34 1.57 4.22
C ASN A 222 -5.67 2.79 3.60
N PHE A 223 -4.38 2.70 3.33
CA PHE A 223 -3.65 3.74 2.63
C PHE A 223 -3.70 3.55 1.12
N GLN A 224 -4.17 4.57 0.41
CA GLN A 224 -3.98 4.75 -1.01
C GLN A 224 -3.02 5.93 -1.25
N ALA A 225 -1.82 5.82 -0.64
CA ALA A 225 -0.77 6.84 -0.64
C ALA A 225 -0.12 7.09 -2.01
N HIS A 226 -0.45 6.24 -2.98
CA HIS A 226 -0.12 6.42 -4.38
C HIS A 226 -1.29 5.94 -5.26
N SER A 227 -1.40 6.49 -6.46
CA SER A 227 -2.42 6.11 -7.43
C SER A 227 -1.84 6.06 -8.84
N PHE A 228 -2.26 5.07 -9.62
CA PHE A 228 -2.00 5.05 -11.06
C PHE A 228 -3.20 5.63 -11.80
N GLU A 229 -3.05 6.89 -12.23
CA GLU A 229 -4.06 7.60 -13.01
C GLU A 229 -3.52 7.80 -14.41
N ASP A 230 -4.22 7.26 -15.42
CA ASP A 230 -3.82 7.35 -16.84
C ASP A 230 -2.34 7.02 -17.10
N ARG A 231 -1.87 5.89 -16.53
CA ARG A 231 -0.48 5.42 -16.66
C ARG A 231 0.56 6.37 -16.06
N ILE A 232 0.16 7.22 -15.11
CA ILE A 232 1.04 8.06 -14.33
C ILE A 232 0.86 7.70 -12.86
N LEU A 233 1.96 7.29 -12.23
CA LEU A 233 2.04 7.05 -10.81
C LEU A 233 2.14 8.39 -10.09
N LYS A 234 1.10 8.77 -9.37
CA LYS A 234 1.04 9.97 -8.54
C LYS A 234 1.30 9.58 -7.09
N ILE A 235 2.22 10.30 -6.44
CA ILE A 235 2.60 10.08 -5.05
C ILE A 235 2.68 11.44 -4.36
N ASP A 236 2.13 11.54 -3.16
CA ASP A 236 2.23 12.72 -2.32
C ASP A 236 2.21 12.34 -0.83
N HIS A 237 2.55 13.28 0.03
CA HIS A 237 2.55 13.11 1.47
C HIS A 237 1.15 12.86 2.01
N VAL A 238 1.06 11.99 3.01
CA VAL A 238 -0.12 11.82 3.85
C VAL A 238 0.26 12.25 5.27
N HIS A 239 -0.44 13.25 5.78
CA HIS A 239 -0.22 13.80 7.11
C HIS A 239 -1.39 13.46 8.03
N ILE A 240 -1.10 12.76 9.12
CA ILE A 240 -2.04 12.45 10.19
C ILE A 240 -1.59 13.22 11.43
N GLY A 241 -2.41 14.14 11.90
CA GLY A 241 -2.17 14.96 13.08
C GLY A 241 -2.08 14.18 14.40
N SER A 242 -1.82 14.89 15.48
CA SER A 242 -1.78 14.34 16.83
C SER A 242 -3.19 14.11 17.38
N GLY A 243 -3.38 13.02 18.13
CA GLY A 243 -4.67 12.66 18.73
C GLY A 243 -5.76 12.27 17.71
N VAL A 244 -5.40 12.09 16.44
CA VAL A 244 -6.34 11.67 15.39
C VAL A 244 -6.77 10.22 15.60
N SER A 245 -8.05 9.94 15.35
CA SER A 245 -8.59 8.57 15.32
C SER A 245 -9.13 8.26 13.93
N LEU A 246 -8.48 7.33 13.22
CA LEU A 246 -8.93 6.84 11.91
C LEU A 246 -9.57 5.46 12.07
N GLY A 247 -10.86 5.37 11.71
CA GLY A 247 -11.66 4.16 11.85
C GLY A 247 -11.38 3.10 10.80
N HIS A 248 -11.61 1.85 11.20
CA HIS A 248 -11.35 0.66 10.38
C HIS A 248 -11.90 0.78 8.95
N HIS A 249 -11.11 0.34 7.98
CA HIS A 249 -11.42 0.40 6.54
C HIS A 249 -11.71 1.80 5.98
N ALA A 250 -11.47 2.89 6.72
CA ALA A 250 -11.37 4.20 6.10
C ALA A 250 -10.25 4.17 5.03
N VAL A 251 -10.43 4.89 3.92
CA VAL A 251 -9.45 4.98 2.85
C VAL A 251 -8.87 6.37 2.80
N LEU A 252 -7.54 6.48 2.92
CA LEU A 252 -6.81 7.74 2.84
C LEU A 252 -6.07 7.84 1.51
N PHE A 253 -6.46 8.78 0.67
CA PHE A 253 -5.76 9.05 -0.58
C PHE A 253 -4.48 9.86 -0.33
N TYR A 254 -3.56 9.79 -1.30
CA TYR A 254 -2.37 10.62 -1.33
C TYR A 254 -2.70 12.12 -1.24
N GLY A 255 -1.84 12.88 -0.56
CA GLY A 255 -2.03 14.32 -0.35
C GLY A 255 -2.96 14.67 0.81
N ALA A 256 -3.62 13.70 1.44
CA ALA A 256 -4.53 13.96 2.55
C ALA A 256 -3.81 14.55 3.78
N ASN A 257 -4.43 15.54 4.41
CA ASN A 257 -3.94 16.20 5.62
C ASN A 257 -5.03 16.22 6.70
N ILE A 258 -4.83 15.42 7.74
CA ILE A 258 -5.80 15.23 8.81
C ILE A 258 -5.41 16.09 10.00
N GLY A 259 -6.24 17.10 10.32
CA GLY A 259 -6.02 18.00 11.44
C GLY A 259 -5.99 17.28 12.80
N ASP A 260 -5.29 17.88 13.77
CA ASP A 260 -5.15 17.32 15.12
C ASP A 260 -6.51 17.06 15.78
N GLY A 261 -6.63 15.92 16.47
CA GLY A 261 -7.85 15.53 17.18
C GLY A 261 -9.05 15.17 16.30
N ALA A 262 -8.89 15.13 14.97
CA ALA A 262 -9.98 14.72 14.09
C ALA A 262 -10.35 13.24 14.27
N LEU A 263 -11.63 12.93 14.11
CA LEU A 263 -12.18 11.58 14.13
C LEU A 263 -12.73 11.26 12.74
N VAL A 264 -12.28 10.16 12.15
CA VAL A 264 -12.79 9.68 10.87
C VAL A 264 -13.46 8.35 11.09
N THR A 265 -14.76 8.26 10.80
CA THR A 265 -15.52 7.03 11.06
C THR A 265 -15.09 5.89 10.13
N PRO A 266 -15.31 4.63 10.52
CA PRO A 266 -15.04 3.47 9.66
C PRO A 266 -15.65 3.60 8.26
N HIS A 267 -14.99 3.02 7.27
CA HIS A 267 -15.39 3.02 5.85
C HIS A 267 -15.47 4.40 5.16
N SER A 268 -15.03 5.48 5.81
CA SER A 268 -15.00 6.79 5.19
C SER A 268 -13.89 6.92 4.14
N VAL A 269 -14.08 7.72 3.10
CA VAL A 269 -13.07 7.94 2.06
C VAL A 269 -12.62 9.39 2.05
N ILE A 270 -11.37 9.61 2.42
CA ILE A 270 -10.73 10.93 2.37
C ILE A 270 -10.07 11.08 1.02
N MET A 271 -10.46 12.13 0.30
CA MET A 271 -10.09 12.38 -1.08
C MET A 271 -8.66 12.92 -1.21
N LYS A 272 -8.12 12.84 -2.44
CA LYS A 272 -6.79 13.36 -2.74
C LYS A 272 -6.69 14.85 -2.42
N ASN A 273 -5.59 15.25 -1.78
CA ASN A 273 -5.32 16.63 -1.35
C ASN A 273 -6.39 17.24 -0.42
N GLU A 274 -7.23 16.42 0.19
CA GLU A 274 -8.24 16.90 1.12
C GLU A 274 -7.62 17.25 2.48
N ARG A 275 -8.10 18.34 3.07
CA ARG A 275 -7.68 18.77 4.41
C ARG A 275 -8.88 18.68 5.35
N LEU A 276 -8.72 17.89 6.41
CA LEU A 276 -9.71 17.79 7.48
C LEU A 276 -9.37 18.80 8.59
N ASP A 277 -10.40 19.45 9.10
CA ASP A 277 -10.30 20.39 10.20
C ASP A 277 -9.93 19.66 11.50
N PRO A 278 -9.15 20.31 12.39
CA PRO A 278 -8.84 19.75 13.69
C PRO A 278 -10.10 19.67 14.59
N ASN A 279 -10.13 18.66 15.47
CA ASN A 279 -11.21 18.40 16.43
C ASN A 279 -12.61 18.29 15.81
N ALA A 280 -12.70 17.78 14.58
CA ALA A 280 -13.96 17.55 13.90
C ALA A 280 -14.15 16.06 13.57
N THR A 281 -15.40 15.63 13.48
CA THR A 281 -15.77 14.28 13.07
C THR A 281 -16.12 14.25 11.60
N TYR A 282 -15.63 13.26 10.87
CA TYR A 282 -15.87 13.06 9.44
C TYR A 282 -16.40 11.66 9.17
N ALA A 283 -17.38 11.56 8.27
CA ALA A 283 -18.01 10.30 7.88
C ALA A 283 -18.42 10.31 6.41
N GLY A 284 -18.41 9.13 5.77
CA GLY A 284 -18.99 8.94 4.44
C GLY A 284 -17.98 8.71 3.32
N CYS A 285 -18.50 8.47 2.12
CA CYS A 285 -17.73 8.28 0.90
C CYS A 285 -18.30 9.23 -0.18
N PRO A 286 -17.72 10.40 -0.43
CA PRO A 286 -16.55 11.00 0.25
C PRO A 286 -16.85 11.35 1.71
N ALA A 287 -15.79 11.53 2.50
CA ALA A 287 -15.89 11.92 3.89
C ALA A 287 -16.36 13.38 4.00
N GLU A 288 -17.45 13.60 4.72
CA GLU A 288 -17.99 14.93 5.02
C GLU A 288 -17.99 15.17 6.52
N ARG A 289 -17.90 16.44 6.92
CA ARG A 289 -17.95 16.81 8.32
C ARG A 289 -19.34 16.52 8.89
N VAL A 290 -19.37 15.77 10.00
CA VAL A 290 -20.59 15.48 10.75
C VAL A 290 -20.88 16.66 11.68
N ALA A 291 -22.14 17.09 11.74
CA ALA A 291 -22.58 18.10 12.71
C ALA A 291 -22.58 17.50 14.13
N ASP A 292 -22.13 18.28 15.10
CA ASP A 292 -22.11 17.91 16.53
C ASP A 292 -23.51 17.61 17.09
#